data_AF-A0A9W4RTE6-F1
#
_entry.id   AF-A0A9W4RTE6-F1
#
_cell.length_a   1.000
_cell.length_b   1.000
_cell.length_c   1.000
_cell.angle_alpha   90.00
_cell.angle_beta   90.00
_cell.angle_gamma   90.00
#
_symmetry.space_group_name_H-M   'P 1'
#
loop_
_entity.id
_entity.type
_entity.pdbx_description
1 polymer ?
#
loop_
_entity_poly.entity_id
_entity_poly.type
_entity_poly.pdbx_seq_one_letter_code
_entity_poly.pdbx_strand_id
1 'polypeptide(L)'
;MSDLSIQFSLLEKVHIFNSAYKICKAPTLFFMQPNSKGVEELPLPAQVELRGVARATLESSERDILSELDRYIKTPKISDQDRPAVWPALWQLMFVYRDLLRNVRPWRNNAEALFNAVAVFYATLFRTKAALKSLSQVNSAWLPNDAQRDELIEALNYALSLRDNFYQSIVVGIASINERLKILVVDPEMKVLSRRATKKPAGAKRGAAEGHDGDGVMGGC
;
A
#
# COMPACT_ATOMS: atom_id res chain seq x y z
N MET A 1 -5.59 11.31 26.79
CA MET A 1 -4.70 11.31 25.61
C MET A 1 -5.63 11.26 24.41
N SER A 2 -5.66 12.29 23.57
CA SER A 2 -6.62 12.36 22.45
C SER A 2 -6.27 11.35 21.37
N ASP A 3 -7.27 10.74 20.73
CA ASP A 3 -7.08 9.73 19.65
C ASP A 3 -6.21 10.26 18.50
N LEU A 4 -6.23 11.57 18.27
CA LEU A 4 -5.34 12.28 17.34
C LEU A 4 -3.85 12.03 17.61
N SER A 5 -3.46 12.04 18.88
CA SER A 5 -2.06 11.86 19.30
C SER A 5 -1.55 10.46 18.96
N ILE A 6 -2.43 9.46 18.92
CA ILE A 6 -2.07 8.06 18.66
C ILE A 6 -1.82 7.84 17.16
N GLN A 7 -2.68 8.41 16.31
CA GLN A 7 -2.57 8.30 14.85
C GLN A 7 -1.27 8.93 14.32
N PHE A 8 -0.95 10.16 14.75
CA PHE A 8 0.31 10.81 14.41
C PHE A 8 1.51 10.03 14.93
N SER A 9 1.42 9.48 16.14
CA SER A 9 2.50 8.68 16.72
C SER A 9 2.77 7.40 15.94
N LEU A 10 1.75 6.75 15.35
CA LEU A 10 1.94 5.60 14.47
C LEU A 10 2.60 6.01 13.15
N LEU A 11 2.10 7.07 12.50
CA LEU A 11 2.64 7.55 11.23
C LEU A 11 4.08 8.05 11.35
N GLU A 12 4.42 8.70 12.46
CA GLU A 12 5.79 9.13 12.77
C GLU A 12 6.73 7.93 12.87
N LYS A 13 6.34 6.86 13.59
CA LYS A 13 7.14 5.63 13.67
C LYS A 13 7.31 4.98 12.30
N VAL A 14 6.26 4.93 11.49
CA VAL A 14 6.29 4.41 10.11
C VAL A 14 7.21 5.24 9.22
N HIS A 15 7.21 6.57 9.39
CA HIS A 15 8.12 7.47 8.70
C HIS A 15 9.58 7.17 9.09
N ILE A 16 9.87 7.07 10.39
CA ILE A 16 11.20 6.72 10.91
C ILE A 16 11.66 5.37 10.36
N PHE A 17 10.80 4.35 10.41
CA PHE A 17 11.07 3.02 9.86
C PHE A 17 11.43 3.07 8.38
N ASN A 18 10.63 3.78 7.56
CA ASN A 18 10.90 3.93 6.13
C ASN A 18 12.21 4.69 5.86
N SER A 19 12.46 5.77 6.59
CA SER A 19 13.68 6.58 6.44
C SER A 19 14.94 5.77 6.80
N ALA A 20 14.90 5.05 7.92
CA ALA A 20 15.96 4.13 8.32
C ALA A 20 16.20 3.03 7.27
N TYR A 21 15.12 2.47 6.72
CA TYR A 21 15.19 1.47 5.65
C TYR A 21 15.88 2.02 4.39
N LYS A 22 15.52 3.23 3.96
CA LYS A 22 16.14 3.90 2.81
C LYS A 22 17.63 4.13 3.02
N ILE A 23 18.05 4.54 4.22
CA ILE A 23 19.48 4.68 4.55
C ILE A 23 20.21 3.34 4.45
N CYS A 24 19.61 2.26 4.98
CA CYS A 24 20.18 0.92 4.92
C CYS A 24 20.34 0.41 3.48
N LYS A 25 19.37 0.73 2.60
CA LYS A 25 19.33 0.28 1.20
C LYS A 25 20.18 1.13 0.27
N ALA A 26 20.40 2.40 0.58
CA ALA A 26 21.10 3.33 -0.30
C ALA A 26 22.50 2.80 -0.66
N PRO A 27 22.86 2.76 -1.97
CA PRO A 27 24.17 2.26 -2.39
C PRO A 27 25.30 3.16 -1.86
N THR A 28 25.08 4.46 -1.91
CA THR A 28 26.01 5.50 -1.46
C THR A 28 25.22 6.55 -0.68
N LEU A 29 25.81 7.06 0.40
CA LEU A 29 25.25 8.16 1.17
C LEU A 29 26.01 9.44 0.85
N PHE A 30 25.28 10.56 0.81
CA PHE A 30 25.83 11.87 0.50
C PHE A 30 25.54 12.85 1.63
N PHE A 31 26.37 13.88 1.74
CA PHE A 31 26.21 14.97 2.68
C PHE A 31 26.48 16.31 2.00
N MET A 32 25.87 17.37 2.53
CA MET A 32 26.12 18.74 2.10
C MET A 32 26.77 19.46 3.27
N GLN A 33 27.98 19.99 3.08
CA GLN A 33 28.58 20.83 4.11
C GLN A 33 28.01 22.25 3.98
N PRO A 34 27.68 22.93 5.09
CA PRO A 34 27.11 24.28 5.07
C PRO A 34 27.91 25.31 4.24
N ASN A 35 29.23 25.11 4.14
CA ASN A 35 30.15 26.04 3.48
C ASN A 35 30.67 25.52 2.13
N SER A 36 30.20 24.37 1.66
CA SER A 36 30.61 23.77 0.39
C SER A 36 29.58 24.06 -0.71
N LYS A 37 30.04 24.21 -1.95
CA LYS A 37 29.18 24.47 -3.12
C LYS A 37 28.48 23.22 -3.67
N GLY A 38 28.58 22.06 -3.01
CA GLY A 38 28.15 20.80 -3.58
C GLY A 38 27.75 19.73 -2.56
N VAL A 39 27.13 18.69 -3.10
CA VAL A 39 26.81 17.45 -2.38
C VAL A 39 28.00 16.51 -2.58
N GLU A 40 28.59 16.05 -1.48
CA GLU A 40 29.75 15.16 -1.48
C GLU A 40 29.37 13.76 -0.99
N GLU A 41 30.12 12.74 -1.43
CA GLU A 41 29.95 11.38 -0.93
C GLU A 41 30.51 11.28 0.50
N LEU A 42 29.74 10.65 1.39
CA LEU A 42 30.19 10.37 2.75
C LEU A 42 31.36 9.38 2.74
N PRO A 43 32.44 9.59 3.51
CA PRO A 43 33.50 8.61 3.65
C PRO A 43 32.98 7.25 4.10
N LEU A 44 33.56 6.15 3.59
CA LEU A 44 33.12 4.78 3.88
C LEU A 44 32.92 4.49 5.39
N PRO A 45 33.82 4.90 6.31
CA PRO A 45 33.59 4.68 7.74
C PRO A 45 32.32 5.37 8.25
N ALA A 46 32.07 6.61 7.85
CA ALA A 46 30.85 7.35 8.21
C ALA A 46 29.60 6.70 7.63
N GLN A 47 29.67 6.16 6.39
CA GLN A 47 28.55 5.42 5.82
C GLN A 47 28.25 4.14 6.61
N VAL A 48 29.28 3.43 7.09
CA VAL A 48 29.11 2.21 7.90
C VAL A 48 28.45 2.53 9.24
N GLU A 49 28.93 3.57 9.93
CA GLU A 49 28.34 4.03 11.21
C GLU A 49 26.88 4.45 11.05
N LEU A 50 26.57 5.27 10.03
CA LEU A 50 25.21 5.71 9.75
C LEU A 50 24.28 4.52 9.43
N ARG A 51 24.76 3.53 8.69
CA ARG A 51 24.00 2.30 8.44
C ARG A 51 23.83 1.47 9.72
N GLY A 52 24.80 1.48 10.62
CA GLY A 52 24.69 0.87 11.95
C GLY A 52 23.56 1.49 12.77
N VAL A 53 23.54 2.81 12.88
CA VAL A 53 22.46 3.57 13.54
C VAL A 53 21.12 3.30 12.86
N ALA A 54 21.06 3.40 11.53
CA ALA A 54 19.83 3.17 10.79
C ALA A 54 19.27 1.75 10.99
N ARG A 55 20.11 0.71 11.08
CA ARG A 55 19.64 -0.65 11.40
C ARG A 55 19.06 -0.74 12.80
N ALA A 56 19.73 -0.17 13.80
CA ALA A 56 19.21 -0.16 15.17
C ALA A 56 17.86 0.58 15.25
N THR A 57 17.74 1.73 14.58
CA THR A 57 16.50 2.49 14.47
C THR A 57 15.41 1.72 13.71
N LEU A 58 15.78 1.02 12.63
CA LEU A 58 14.86 0.19 11.86
C LEU A 58 14.27 -0.91 12.76
N GLU A 59 15.10 -1.62 13.51
CA GLU A 59 14.67 -2.68 14.42
C GLU A 59 13.80 -2.16 15.57
N SER A 60 14.15 -1.03 16.18
CA SER A 60 13.35 -0.46 17.26
C SER A 60 12.01 0.05 16.75
N SER A 61 11.99 0.77 15.63
CA SER A 61 10.76 1.29 15.02
C SER A 61 9.85 0.18 14.52
N GLU A 62 10.38 -0.89 13.93
CA GLU A 62 9.60 -2.07 13.54
C GLU A 62 8.84 -2.66 14.73
N ARG A 63 9.56 -2.94 15.82
CA ARG A 63 8.96 -3.47 17.06
C ARG A 63 7.89 -2.54 17.61
N ASP A 64 8.15 -1.23 17.63
CA ASP A 64 7.22 -0.26 18.19
C ASP A 64 5.95 -0.12 17.31
N ILE A 65 6.08 -0.17 15.97
CA ILE A 65 4.94 -0.22 15.05
C ILE A 65 4.11 -1.47 15.29
N LEU A 66 4.74 -2.66 15.36
CA LEU A 66 4.04 -3.92 15.58
C LEU A 66 3.30 -3.92 16.92
N SER A 67 3.90 -3.37 17.97
CA SER A 67 3.26 -3.21 19.29
C SER A 67 2.03 -2.29 19.26
N GLU A 68 2.07 -1.21 18.48
CA GLU A 68 0.89 -0.35 18.27
C GLU A 68 -0.20 -1.09 17.48
N LEU A 69 0.19 -1.85 16.45
CA LEU A 69 -0.74 -2.61 15.63
C LEU A 69 -1.41 -3.77 16.38
N ASP A 70 -0.74 -4.38 17.36
CA ASP A 70 -1.26 -5.46 18.21
C ASP A 70 -2.55 -5.06 18.95
N ARG A 71 -2.73 -3.77 19.24
CA ARG A 71 -3.94 -3.25 19.89
C ARG A 71 -5.19 -3.51 19.05
N TYR A 72 -5.07 -3.40 17.73
CA TYR A 72 -6.16 -3.63 16.79
C TYR A 72 -6.39 -5.10 16.48
N ILE A 73 -5.46 -6.00 16.82
CA ILE A 73 -5.65 -7.46 16.75
C ILE A 73 -6.58 -7.91 17.88
N LYS A 74 -6.38 -7.38 19.09
CA LYS A 74 -7.15 -7.77 20.29
C LYS A 74 -8.58 -7.23 20.28
N THR A 75 -8.84 -6.16 19.53
CA THR A 75 -10.17 -5.57 19.40
C THR A 75 -10.38 -5.19 17.93
N PRO A 76 -10.92 -6.09 17.08
CA PRO A 76 -10.90 -5.98 15.61
C PRO A 76 -11.79 -4.87 15.04
N LYS A 77 -12.24 -3.92 15.87
CA LYS A 77 -13.05 -2.79 15.48
C LYS A 77 -12.20 -1.52 15.46
N ILE A 78 -11.43 -1.36 14.39
CA ILE A 78 -10.75 -0.10 14.12
C ILE A 78 -11.80 0.96 13.83
N SER A 79 -11.73 2.07 14.56
CA SER A 79 -12.58 3.23 14.34
C SER A 79 -12.40 3.76 12.92
N ASP A 80 -13.43 4.37 12.34
CA ASP A 80 -13.30 5.00 11.01
C ASP A 80 -12.25 6.12 11.02
N GLN A 81 -11.94 6.67 12.20
CA GLN A 81 -10.93 7.71 12.42
C GLN A 81 -9.51 7.17 12.33
N ASP A 82 -9.23 5.98 12.88
CA ASP A 82 -7.88 5.39 12.90
C ASP A 82 -7.51 4.67 11.61
N ARG A 83 -8.50 4.22 10.82
CA ARG A 83 -8.26 3.47 9.58
C ARG A 83 -7.30 4.16 8.61
N PRO A 84 -7.37 5.48 8.37
CA PRO A 84 -6.43 6.14 7.46
C PRO A 84 -5.00 6.24 8.03
N ALA A 85 -4.76 5.94 9.31
CA ALA A 85 -3.41 5.81 9.90
C ALA A 85 -2.89 4.40 9.73
N VAL A 86 -3.76 3.43 10.04
CA VAL A 86 -3.43 2.01 9.98
C VAL A 86 -3.22 1.56 8.55
N TRP A 87 -4.01 2.07 7.59
CA TRP A 87 -3.87 1.72 6.18
C TRP A 87 -2.47 1.99 5.60
N PRO A 88 -1.94 3.23 5.61
CA PRO A 88 -0.60 3.50 5.09
C PRO A 88 0.48 2.82 5.93
N ALA A 89 0.29 2.62 7.24
CA ALA A 89 1.22 1.88 8.08
C ALA A 89 1.40 0.43 7.59
N LEU A 90 0.30 -0.29 7.38
CA LEU A 90 0.33 -1.66 6.88
C LEU A 90 0.90 -1.74 5.46
N TRP A 91 0.53 -0.80 4.58
CA TRP A 91 1.09 -0.73 3.23
C TRP A 91 2.61 -0.51 3.24
N GLN A 92 3.09 0.42 4.07
CA GLN A 92 4.51 0.70 4.17
C GLN A 92 5.30 -0.51 4.67
N LEU A 93 4.78 -1.23 5.68
CA LEU A 93 5.36 -2.49 6.13
C LEU A 93 5.40 -3.54 5.01
N MET A 94 4.28 -3.75 4.30
CA MET A 94 4.21 -4.69 3.18
C MET A 94 5.22 -4.34 2.08
N PHE A 95 5.40 -3.06 1.75
CA PHE A 95 6.38 -2.62 0.75
C PHE A 95 7.82 -2.87 1.20
N VAL A 96 8.17 -2.54 2.44
CA VAL A 96 9.52 -2.74 2.96
C VAL A 96 9.85 -4.23 3.04
N TYR A 97 8.96 -5.07 3.59
CA TYR A 97 9.21 -6.51 3.66
C TYR A 97 9.28 -7.16 2.28
N ARG A 98 8.44 -6.71 1.34
CA ARG A 98 8.50 -7.16 -0.05
C ARG A 98 9.82 -6.81 -0.71
N ASP A 99 10.34 -5.62 -0.45
CA ASP A 99 11.60 -5.14 -1.02
C ASP A 99 12.80 -5.85 -0.38
N LEU A 100 12.77 -6.09 0.94
CA LEU A 100 13.74 -6.94 1.64
C LEU A 100 13.80 -8.33 0.99
N LEU A 101 12.68 -9.04 0.90
CA LEU A 101 12.64 -10.39 0.33
C LEU A 101 13.10 -10.48 -1.14
N ARG A 102 13.09 -9.37 -1.89
CA ARG A 102 13.52 -9.32 -3.30
C ARG A 102 14.97 -8.91 -3.48
N ASN A 103 15.38 -7.84 -2.81
CA ASN A 103 16.54 -7.04 -3.21
C ASN A 103 17.62 -6.98 -2.12
N VAL A 104 17.32 -7.37 -0.89
CA VAL A 104 18.26 -7.27 0.24
C VAL A 104 18.23 -8.56 1.03
N ARG A 105 19.35 -9.28 1.15
CA ARG A 105 19.37 -10.44 2.07
C ARG A 105 18.88 -9.96 3.44
N PRO A 106 17.78 -10.52 3.97
CA PRO A 106 17.17 -9.99 5.17
C PRO A 106 18.21 -9.89 6.28
N TRP A 107 18.23 -8.76 6.99
CA TRP A 107 19.07 -8.62 8.18
C TRP A 107 18.68 -9.65 9.25
N ARG A 108 17.45 -10.20 9.16
CA ARG A 108 16.88 -11.28 9.96
C ARG A 108 16.03 -12.22 9.09
N ASN A 109 16.06 -13.52 9.33
CA ASN A 109 15.33 -14.56 8.56
C ASN A 109 13.80 -14.57 8.76
N ASN A 110 13.18 -13.49 9.26
CA ASN A 110 11.76 -13.42 9.59
C ASN A 110 10.94 -12.52 8.63
N ALA A 111 11.56 -11.86 7.65
CA ALA A 111 10.87 -10.94 6.73
C ALA A 111 9.68 -11.60 6.02
N GLU A 112 9.78 -12.88 5.67
CA GLU A 112 8.68 -13.63 5.05
C GLU A 112 7.51 -13.84 6.02
N ALA A 113 7.80 -14.26 7.26
CA ALA A 113 6.78 -14.43 8.28
C ALA A 113 6.08 -13.12 8.62
N LEU A 114 6.83 -12.01 8.73
CA LEU A 114 6.29 -10.68 8.98
C LEU A 114 5.46 -10.16 7.80
N PHE A 115 5.96 -10.31 6.57
CA PHE A 115 5.19 -9.99 5.35
C PHE A 115 3.85 -10.73 5.35
N ASN A 116 3.88 -12.01 5.68
CA ASN A 116 2.73 -12.89 5.73
C ASN A 116 1.72 -12.47 6.80
N ALA A 117 2.20 -12.16 8.00
CA ALA A 117 1.37 -11.70 9.11
C ALA A 117 0.70 -10.35 8.78
N VAL A 118 1.46 -9.39 8.27
CA VAL A 118 0.93 -8.06 7.90
C VAL A 118 -0.09 -8.17 6.77
N ALA A 119 0.14 -9.01 5.76
CA ALA A 119 -0.83 -9.20 4.68
C ALA A 119 -2.15 -9.82 5.16
N VAL A 120 -2.08 -10.81 6.06
CA VAL A 120 -3.28 -11.40 6.69
C VAL A 120 -3.99 -10.37 7.55
N PHE A 121 -3.25 -9.62 8.35
CA PHE A 121 -3.82 -8.58 9.21
C PHE A 121 -4.48 -7.45 8.41
N TYR A 122 -3.89 -7.05 7.28
CA TYR A 122 -4.54 -6.16 6.34
C TYR A 122 -5.87 -6.74 5.82
N ALA A 123 -5.86 -8.03 5.44
CA ALA A 123 -7.06 -8.72 4.95
C ALA A 123 -8.18 -8.83 5.99
N THR A 124 -7.88 -8.84 7.29
CA THR A 124 -8.94 -8.84 8.32
C THR A 124 -9.58 -7.46 8.47
N LEU A 125 -8.83 -6.40 8.23
CA LEU A 125 -9.25 -5.01 8.45
C LEU A 125 -9.90 -4.35 7.23
N PHE A 126 -9.38 -4.62 6.04
CA PHE A 126 -9.70 -3.86 4.82
C PHE A 126 -10.39 -4.68 3.72
N ARG A 127 -10.95 -5.84 4.06
CA ARG A 127 -11.59 -6.73 3.07
C ARG A 127 -13.04 -6.36 2.70
N THR A 128 -13.64 -5.38 3.37
CA THR A 128 -15.03 -4.98 3.09
C THR A 128 -15.10 -3.68 2.30
N LYS A 129 -16.18 -3.51 1.52
CA LYS A 129 -16.41 -2.28 0.74
C LYS A 129 -16.54 -1.06 1.65
N ALA A 130 -17.15 -1.24 2.82
CA ALA A 130 -17.30 -0.19 3.81
C ALA A 130 -15.94 0.27 4.36
N ALA A 131 -15.08 -0.67 4.78
CA ALA A 131 -13.74 -0.35 5.26
C ALA A 131 -12.92 0.41 4.20
N LEU A 132 -12.93 -0.05 2.95
CA LEU A 132 -12.19 0.62 1.88
C LEU A 132 -12.77 1.99 1.50
N LYS A 133 -14.10 2.16 1.55
CA LYS A 133 -14.74 3.46 1.30
C LYS A 133 -14.46 4.47 2.41
N SER A 134 -14.32 4.02 3.66
CA SER A 134 -14.01 4.92 4.78
C SER A 134 -12.66 5.64 4.60
N LEU A 135 -11.72 5.06 3.85
CA LEU A 135 -10.44 5.68 3.49
C LEU A 135 -10.57 6.92 2.58
N SER A 136 -11.70 7.09 1.90
CA SER A 136 -11.99 8.27 1.07
C SER A 136 -12.81 9.34 1.80
N GLN A 137 -13.22 9.06 3.05
CA GLN A 137 -14.11 9.91 3.85
C GLN A 137 -13.37 10.58 5.02
N VAL A 138 -12.05 10.74 4.90
CA VAL A 138 -11.11 11.19 5.95
C VAL A 138 -11.32 12.65 6.39
N ASN A 139 -12.26 13.34 5.74
CA ASN A 139 -12.67 14.72 5.91
C ASN A 139 -13.23 15.08 7.31
N SER A 140 -12.97 14.34 8.39
CA SER A 140 -13.46 14.72 9.72
C SER A 140 -12.54 14.38 10.89
N ALA A 141 -11.46 13.62 10.70
CA ALA A 141 -10.86 12.90 11.82
C ALA A 141 -9.46 13.36 12.27
N TRP A 142 -8.77 14.21 11.51
CA TRP A 142 -7.30 14.22 11.60
C TRP A 142 -6.65 15.44 12.25
N LEU A 143 -7.22 16.65 12.17
CA LEU A 143 -6.51 17.84 12.65
C LEU A 143 -7.44 19.01 13.02
N PRO A 144 -7.06 19.83 14.01
CA PRO A 144 -7.73 21.10 14.34
C PRO A 144 -7.34 22.26 13.42
N ASN A 145 -6.25 22.14 12.64
CA ASN A 145 -5.76 23.17 11.72
C ASN A 145 -6.05 22.81 10.26
N ASP A 146 -6.74 23.69 9.55
CA ASP A 146 -7.26 23.46 8.20
C ASP A 146 -6.14 23.28 7.14
N ALA A 147 -5.04 24.02 7.23
CA ALA A 147 -3.98 23.96 6.20
C ALA A 147 -3.21 22.61 6.17
N GLN A 148 -2.84 22.09 7.35
CA GLN A 148 -2.15 20.80 7.47
C GLN A 148 -3.08 19.62 7.12
N ARG A 149 -4.38 19.82 7.33
CA ARG A 149 -5.41 18.86 7.01
C ARG A 149 -5.56 18.67 5.51
N ASP A 150 -5.59 19.76 4.75
CA ASP A 150 -5.72 19.70 3.29
C ASP A 150 -4.51 18.99 2.66
N GLU A 151 -3.29 19.32 3.09
CA GLU A 151 -2.07 18.66 2.61
C GLU A 151 -2.09 17.14 2.88
N LEU A 152 -2.52 16.72 4.09
CA LEU A 152 -2.62 15.32 4.43
C LEU A 152 -3.69 14.58 3.61
N ILE A 153 -4.85 15.21 3.40
CA ILE A 153 -5.93 14.67 2.57
C ILE A 153 -5.46 14.52 1.12
N GLU A 154 -4.77 15.51 0.57
CA GLU A 154 -4.18 15.45 -0.76
C GLU A 154 -3.16 14.33 -0.88
N ALA A 155 -2.24 14.20 0.08
CA ALA A 155 -1.25 13.12 0.11
C ALA A 155 -1.89 11.73 0.16
N LEU A 156 -2.94 11.55 0.98
CA LEU A 156 -3.68 10.30 1.07
C LEU A 156 -4.43 9.99 -0.22
N ASN A 157 -5.12 10.97 -0.81
CA ASN A 157 -5.82 10.81 -2.09
C ASN A 157 -4.84 10.44 -3.20
N TYR A 158 -3.67 11.08 -3.23
CA TYR A 158 -2.61 10.72 -4.15
C TYR A 158 -2.17 9.27 -3.95
N ALA A 159 -1.89 8.84 -2.72
CA ALA A 159 -1.55 7.44 -2.41
C ALA A 159 -2.65 6.45 -2.84
N LEU A 160 -3.92 6.77 -2.61
CA LEU A 160 -5.06 5.97 -3.05
C LEU A 160 -5.17 5.89 -4.58
N SER A 161 -4.77 6.94 -5.30
CA SER A 161 -4.74 6.96 -6.77
C SER A 161 -3.65 6.05 -7.35
N LEU A 162 -2.50 5.95 -6.67
CA LEU A 162 -1.39 5.07 -7.07
C LEU A 162 -1.71 3.58 -6.92
N ARG A 163 -2.71 3.26 -6.08
CA ARG A 163 -3.11 1.88 -5.74
C ARG A 163 -3.47 1.05 -6.97
N ASP A 164 -4.16 1.64 -7.95
CA ASP A 164 -4.57 0.92 -9.16
C ASP A 164 -3.38 0.54 -10.05
N ASN A 165 -2.44 1.46 -10.24
CA ASN A 165 -1.20 1.18 -10.98
C ASN A 165 -0.40 0.06 -10.30
N PHE A 166 -0.32 0.11 -8.96
CA PHE A 166 0.32 -0.94 -8.20
C PHE A 166 -0.37 -2.30 -8.38
N TYR A 167 -1.70 -2.36 -8.30
CA TYR A 167 -2.46 -3.59 -8.52
C TYR A 167 -2.21 -4.20 -9.89
N GLN A 168 -2.19 -3.38 -10.95
CA GLN A 168 -1.86 -3.88 -12.28
C GLN A 168 -0.44 -4.46 -12.34
N SER A 169 0.53 -3.81 -11.69
CA SER A 169 1.90 -4.32 -11.63
C SER A 169 2.02 -5.68 -10.92
N ILE A 170 1.18 -5.92 -9.90
CA ILE A 170 1.13 -7.19 -9.17
C ILE A 170 0.42 -8.27 -10.00
N VAL A 171 -0.66 -7.94 -10.69
CA VAL A 171 -1.42 -8.87 -11.53
C VAL A 171 -0.60 -9.38 -12.71
N VAL A 172 0.20 -8.50 -13.33
CA VAL A 172 1.08 -8.84 -14.45
C VAL A 172 2.38 -9.52 -13.98
N GLY A 173 2.84 -9.22 -12.77
CA GLY A 173 4.11 -9.71 -12.25
C GLY A 173 4.12 -11.21 -11.95
N ILE A 174 5.19 -11.90 -12.34
CA ILE A 174 5.39 -13.35 -12.18
C ILE A 174 6.15 -13.78 -10.90
N ALA A 175 6.52 -12.83 -10.04
CA ALA A 175 7.33 -13.14 -8.86
C ALA A 175 6.46 -13.85 -7.80
N SER A 176 6.93 -14.96 -7.25
CA SER A 176 6.23 -15.75 -6.21
C SER A 176 5.79 -14.90 -5.01
N ILE A 177 6.61 -13.93 -4.60
CA ILE A 177 6.30 -12.99 -3.53
C ILE A 177 5.07 -12.11 -3.80
N ASN A 178 4.79 -11.83 -5.08
CA ASN A 178 3.59 -11.09 -5.48
C ASN A 178 2.34 -11.95 -5.39
N GLU A 179 2.44 -13.28 -5.53
CA GLU A 179 1.29 -14.18 -5.51
C GLU A 179 0.52 -14.07 -4.20
N ARG A 180 1.25 -13.96 -3.08
CA ARG A 180 0.62 -13.86 -1.76
C ARG A 180 -0.09 -12.53 -1.56
N LEU A 181 0.52 -11.43 -2.00
CA LEU A 181 -0.10 -10.11 -1.98
C LEU A 181 -1.31 -10.05 -2.92
N LYS A 182 -1.22 -10.73 -4.06
CA LYS A 182 -2.30 -10.87 -5.03
C LYS A 182 -3.52 -11.53 -4.37
N ILE A 183 -3.33 -12.70 -3.76
CA ILE A 183 -4.40 -13.49 -3.14
C ILE A 183 -5.01 -12.79 -1.93
N LEU A 184 -4.18 -12.22 -1.04
CA LEU A 184 -4.64 -11.69 0.25
C LEU A 184 -5.14 -10.25 0.18
N VAL A 185 -4.60 -9.45 -0.74
CA VAL A 185 -4.85 -7.99 -0.77
C VAL A 185 -5.46 -7.57 -2.10
N VAL A 186 -4.77 -7.78 -3.21
CA VAL A 186 -5.13 -7.18 -4.51
C VAL A 186 -6.46 -7.72 -5.06
N ASP A 187 -6.59 -9.04 -5.20
CA ASP A 187 -7.79 -9.65 -5.78
C ASP A 187 -9.05 -9.39 -4.91
N PRO A 188 -8.99 -9.51 -3.56
CA PRO A 188 -10.10 -9.11 -2.70
C PRO A 188 -10.51 -7.64 -2.88
N GLU A 189 -9.56 -6.70 -2.83
CA GLU A 189 -9.88 -5.27 -2.98
C GLU A 189 -10.45 -4.95 -4.36
N MET A 190 -9.84 -5.49 -5.43
CA MET A 190 -10.33 -5.31 -6.80
C MET A 190 -11.76 -5.83 -6.97
N LYS A 191 -12.07 -6.99 -6.38
CA LYS A 191 -13.44 -7.56 -6.37
C LYS A 191 -14.41 -6.64 -5.64
N VAL A 192 -14.04 -6.17 -4.45
CA VAL A 192 -14.91 -5.38 -3.56
C VAL A 192 -15.14 -3.96 -4.09
N LEU A 193 -14.10 -3.35 -4.65
CA LEU A 193 -14.16 -2.04 -5.28
C LEU A 193 -14.82 -2.09 -6.67
N SER A 194 -15.26 -3.27 -7.11
CA SER A 194 -15.84 -3.49 -8.45
C SER A 194 -14.88 -3.11 -9.59
N ARG A 195 -13.58 -3.09 -9.31
CA ARG A 195 -12.48 -2.74 -10.23
C ARG A 195 -12.07 -3.93 -11.09
N ARG A 196 -12.98 -4.87 -11.38
CA ARG A 196 -12.67 -5.99 -12.28
C ARG A 196 -12.11 -5.39 -13.56
N ALA A 197 -10.89 -5.79 -13.93
CA ALA A 197 -10.34 -5.49 -15.24
C ALA A 197 -11.35 -5.99 -16.27
N THR A 198 -12.12 -5.08 -16.84
CA THR A 198 -12.98 -5.33 -17.98
C THR A 198 -12.07 -5.61 -19.18
N LYS A 199 -11.52 -6.82 -19.25
CA LYS A 199 -11.23 -7.44 -20.55
C LYS A 199 -12.57 -7.86 -21.15
N LYS A 200 -13.34 -6.88 -21.63
CA LYS A 200 -14.24 -7.09 -22.75
C LYS A 200 -13.65 -6.32 -23.92
N PRO A 201 -13.04 -6.98 -24.93
CA PRO A 201 -12.95 -6.33 -26.22
C PRO A 201 -14.38 -6.03 -26.67
N ALA A 202 -14.64 -4.75 -26.90
CA ALA A 202 -15.83 -4.30 -27.60
C ALA A 202 -15.84 -4.91 -29.00
N GLY A 203 -17.00 -5.39 -29.45
CA GLY A 203 -17.26 -5.66 -30.86
C GLY A 203 -17.17 -7.12 -31.30
N ALA A 204 -18.19 -7.90 -30.96
CA ALA A 204 -18.65 -8.99 -31.82
C ALA A 204 -20.19 -8.97 -31.87
N LYS A 205 -20.74 -7.85 -32.35
CA LYS A 205 -22.00 -7.86 -33.10
C LYS A 205 -21.60 -8.11 -34.56
N ARG A 206 -21.72 -9.33 -35.06
CA ARG A 206 -21.94 -9.52 -36.50
C ARG A 206 -23.44 -9.58 -36.71
N GLY A 207 -23.91 -8.59 -37.46
CA GLY A 207 -25.31 -8.34 -37.71
C GLY A 207 -25.99 -9.44 -38.49
N ALA A 208 -27.30 -9.38 -38.41
CA ALA A 208 -28.25 -10.06 -39.27
C ALA A 208 -27.88 -9.92 -40.75
N ALA A 209 -28.01 -11.01 -41.48
CA ALA A 209 -28.33 -10.96 -42.90
C ALA A 209 -29.83 -11.21 -43.02
N GLU A 210 -30.59 -10.13 -43.18
CA GLU A 210 -31.89 -10.19 -43.85
C GLU A 210 -31.66 -10.41 -45.34
N GLY A 211 -32.35 -11.39 -45.90
CA GLY A 211 -32.57 -11.55 -47.33
C GLY A 211 -33.99 -12.05 -47.56
N HIS A 212 -34.91 -11.10 -47.70
CA HIS A 212 -36.15 -11.12 -48.50
C HIS A 212 -36.02 -11.97 -49.79
N ASP A 213 -37.04 -12.49 -50.44
CA ASP A 213 -38.50 -12.65 -50.25
C ASP A 213 -38.94 -13.63 -51.34
N GLY A 214 -40.06 -14.33 -51.16
CA GLY A 214 -40.59 -15.22 -52.19
C GLY A 214 -41.96 -15.78 -51.83
N ASP A 215 -42.98 -14.94 -51.97
CA ASP A 215 -44.40 -15.28 -51.91
C ASP A 215 -44.80 -16.42 -52.87
N GLY A 216 -45.68 -17.31 -52.39
CA GLY A 216 -46.34 -18.36 -53.14
C GLY A 216 -47.63 -18.78 -52.44
N VAL A 217 -48.70 -18.06 -52.76
CA VAL A 217 -50.06 -18.16 -52.22
C VAL A 217 -50.79 -19.43 -52.71
N MET A 218 -51.72 -19.89 -51.85
CA MET A 218 -52.99 -20.62 -52.11
C MET A 218 -53.03 -22.14 -51.90
N GLY A 219 -54.00 -22.54 -51.06
CA GLY A 219 -54.67 -23.84 -51.17
C GLY A 219 -55.31 -24.31 -49.88
N GLY A 220 -56.49 -23.78 -49.54
CA GLY A 220 -57.33 -24.32 -48.47
C GLY A 220 -58.13 -25.55 -48.92
N CYS A 221 -58.26 -26.49 -47.98
CA CYS A 221 -59.34 -27.44 -47.68
C CYS A 221 -58.74 -28.69 -47.02
#